data_AF-A0A534A2J3-F1
#
_entry.id   AF-A0A534A2J3-F1
#
_cell.length_a   1.000
_cell.length_b   1.000
_cell.length_c   1.000
_cell.angle_alpha   90.00
_cell.angle_beta   90.00
_cell.angle_gamma   90.00
#
_symmetry.space_group_name_H-M   'P 1'
#
loop_
_entity.id
_entity.type
_entity.pdbx_description
1 polymer ?
#
loop_
_entity_poly.entity_id
_entity_poly.type
_entity_poly.pdbx_seq_one_letter_code
_entity_poly.pdbx_strand_id
1 'polypeptide(L)'
;MRALAQRRGSAGIVANLEVLLPSSWFDELAQRVLGEAAVALAPYRHAALRWRVYEALGSSDDVEVRALLGDDARRRFGLADRVARIYTRYLVYRPDWLRAWAAGRNSIPTPSFLAPLWRRLREEIGTPQRGELFERLIAALGKGAAHDEDEQPLHLFG
;
A
#
# COMPACT_ATOMS: atom_id res chain seq x y z
N MET A 1 -22.99 13.83 -15.62
CA MET A 1 -22.48 14.39 -16.90
C MET A 1 -23.26 15.61 -17.42
N ARG A 2 -24.61 15.62 -17.48
CA ARG A 2 -25.39 16.80 -17.94
C ARG A 2 -25.05 18.12 -17.22
N ALA A 3 -24.79 18.08 -15.92
CA ALA A 3 -24.42 19.26 -15.13
C ALA A 3 -23.04 19.86 -15.47
N LEU A 4 -22.10 19.05 -15.98
CA LEU A 4 -20.78 19.54 -16.44
C LEU A 4 -20.88 20.20 -17.81
N ALA A 5 -21.75 19.69 -18.68
CA ALA A 5 -22.02 20.21 -20.01
C ALA A 5 -22.60 21.63 -19.99
N GLN A 6 -23.51 21.91 -19.07
CA GLN A 6 -24.10 23.23 -18.90
C GLN A 6 -23.15 24.26 -18.26
N ARG A 7 -22.07 23.82 -17.60
CA ARG A 7 -21.11 24.72 -16.92
C ARG A 7 -19.81 24.95 -17.69
N ARG A 8 -19.41 24.06 -18.61
CA ARG A 8 -18.11 24.14 -19.32
C ARG A 8 -18.17 24.08 -20.85
N GLY A 9 -19.27 23.61 -21.44
CA GLY A 9 -19.40 23.54 -22.90
C GLY A 9 -20.21 24.70 -23.45
N SER A 10 -19.66 25.46 -24.41
CA SER A 10 -20.38 26.54 -25.11
C SER A 10 -21.61 26.05 -25.91
N ALA A 11 -21.77 24.74 -26.09
CA ALA A 11 -22.87 24.12 -26.83
C ALA A 11 -23.57 22.98 -26.06
N GLY A 12 -23.38 22.85 -24.75
CA GLY A 12 -23.93 21.71 -23.99
C GLY A 12 -23.28 20.35 -24.33
N ILE A 13 -22.10 20.38 -24.94
CA ILE A 13 -21.26 19.21 -25.25
C ILE A 13 -20.03 19.27 -24.36
N VAL A 14 -19.68 18.14 -23.73
CA VAL A 14 -18.39 17.95 -23.08
C VAL A 14 -17.65 16.86 -23.85
N ALA A 15 -16.45 17.17 -24.30
CA ALA A 15 -15.51 16.23 -24.91
C ALA A 15 -14.17 16.35 -24.15
N ASN A 16 -13.25 15.40 -24.38
CA ASN A 16 -11.94 15.35 -23.73
C ASN A 16 -11.99 15.22 -22.19
N LEU A 17 -12.92 14.40 -21.67
CA LEU A 17 -12.93 14.05 -20.25
C LEU A 17 -11.99 12.89 -20.00
N GLU A 18 -11.07 13.07 -19.06
CA GLU A 18 -10.31 11.99 -18.49
C GLU A 18 -11.07 11.40 -17.30
N VAL A 19 -11.37 10.11 -17.36
CA VAL A 19 -12.06 9.39 -16.28
C VAL A 19 -11.09 8.36 -15.73
N LEU A 20 -10.54 8.64 -14.55
CA LEU A 20 -9.56 7.80 -13.88
C LEU A 20 -10.19 7.03 -12.72
N LEU A 21 -9.63 5.85 -12.45
CA LEU A 21 -9.88 5.17 -11.19
C LEU A 21 -9.18 5.94 -10.06
N PRO A 22 -9.75 5.98 -8.84
CA PRO A 22 -9.13 6.66 -7.70
C PRO A 22 -7.69 6.19 -7.42
N SER A 23 -7.41 4.90 -7.66
CA SER A 23 -6.06 4.35 -7.51
C SER A 23 -5.07 4.90 -8.53
N SER A 24 -5.48 5.05 -9.79
CA SER A 24 -4.61 5.54 -10.87
C SER A 24 -4.28 7.01 -10.66
N TRP A 25 -5.31 7.81 -10.35
CA TRP A 25 -5.13 9.22 -10.00
C TRP A 25 -4.18 9.41 -8.82
N PHE A 26 -4.28 8.56 -7.78
CA PHE A 26 -3.36 8.61 -6.64
C PHE A 26 -1.92 8.28 -7.05
N ASP A 27 -1.73 7.22 -7.85
CA ASP A 27 -0.39 6.80 -8.27
C ASP A 27 0.27 7.89 -9.17
N GLU A 28 -0.51 8.57 -10.01
CA GLU A 28 -0.04 9.73 -10.81
C GLU A 28 0.32 10.94 -9.93
N LEU A 29 -0.52 11.26 -8.94
CA LEU A 29 -0.25 12.35 -8.01
C LEU A 29 1.00 12.08 -7.16
N ALA A 30 1.18 10.85 -6.68
CA ALA A 30 2.37 10.43 -5.97
C ALA A 30 3.63 10.53 -6.85
N GLN A 31 3.54 10.14 -8.13
CA GLN A 31 4.65 10.30 -9.07
C GLN A 31 4.99 11.78 -9.31
N ARG A 32 3.98 12.64 -9.47
CA ARG A 32 4.15 14.09 -9.71
C ARG A 32 4.78 14.81 -8.52
N VAL A 33 4.32 14.51 -7.29
CA VAL A 33 4.72 15.26 -6.09
C VAL A 33 5.93 14.64 -5.38
N LEU A 34 6.03 13.31 -5.36
CA LEU A 34 7.08 12.59 -4.63
C LEU A 34 8.14 11.94 -5.55
N GLY A 35 7.89 11.87 -6.85
CA GLY A 35 8.73 11.10 -7.78
C GLY A 35 8.58 9.58 -7.61
N GLU A 36 7.53 9.12 -6.93
CA GLU A 36 7.32 7.71 -6.58
C GLU A 36 6.03 7.16 -7.20
N ALA A 37 6.14 6.09 -8.01
CA ALA A 37 5.03 5.47 -8.74
C ALA A 37 4.56 4.13 -8.16
N ALA A 38 3.55 3.55 -8.83
CA ALA A 38 3.01 2.21 -8.62
C ALA A 38 4.05 1.07 -8.54
N VAL A 39 5.30 1.29 -8.99
CA VAL A 39 6.44 0.36 -8.81
C VAL A 39 6.64 0.03 -7.33
N ALA A 40 6.42 1.00 -6.43
CA ALA A 40 6.52 0.79 -4.98
C ALA A 40 5.52 -0.25 -4.45
N LEU A 41 4.45 -0.58 -5.19
CA LEU A 41 3.40 -1.51 -4.77
C LEU A 41 3.66 -2.96 -5.18
N ALA A 42 4.46 -3.19 -6.22
CA ALA A 42 4.72 -4.53 -6.73
C ALA A 42 5.30 -5.48 -5.66
N PRO A 43 6.26 -5.05 -4.80
CA PRO A 43 6.78 -5.88 -3.71
C PRO A 43 5.73 -6.27 -2.66
N TYR A 44 4.68 -5.45 -2.50
CA TYR A 44 3.61 -5.64 -1.52
C TYR A 44 2.41 -6.41 -2.07
N ARG A 45 2.45 -6.85 -3.34
CA ARG A 45 1.41 -7.72 -3.90
C ARG A 45 1.43 -9.08 -3.19
N HIS A 46 0.26 -9.68 -3.06
CA HIS A 46 0.08 -10.97 -2.38
C HIS A 46 1.12 -12.04 -2.78
N ALA A 47 1.29 -12.25 -4.09
CA ALA A 47 2.22 -13.26 -4.60
C ALA A 47 3.68 -12.96 -4.21
N ALA A 48 4.09 -11.68 -4.25
CA ALA A 48 5.43 -11.25 -3.88
C ALA A 48 5.68 -11.38 -2.37
N LEU A 49 4.69 -11.00 -1.55
CA LEU A 49 4.75 -11.18 -0.10
C LEU A 49 4.78 -12.65 0.30
N ARG A 50 3.99 -13.51 -0.34
CA ARG A 50 3.98 -14.94 -0.04
C ARG A 50 5.35 -15.57 -0.17
N TRP A 51 6.08 -15.27 -1.26
CA TRP A 51 7.42 -15.82 -1.45
C TRP A 51 8.43 -15.26 -0.44
N ARG A 52 8.39 -13.96 -0.15
CA ARG A 52 9.27 -13.38 0.87
C ARG A 52 8.98 -13.91 2.27
N VAL A 53 7.69 -14.04 2.62
CA VAL A 53 7.26 -14.68 3.87
C VAL A 53 7.73 -16.13 3.90
N TYR A 54 7.58 -16.86 2.81
CA TYR A 54 8.07 -18.23 2.71
C TYR A 54 9.55 -18.27 3.07
N GLU A 55 10.41 -17.49 2.42
CA GLU A 55 11.85 -17.41 2.73
C GLU A 55 12.14 -17.02 4.19
N ALA A 56 11.47 -15.98 4.70
CA ALA A 56 11.64 -15.51 6.07
C ALA A 56 11.23 -16.58 7.11
N LEU A 57 10.16 -17.34 6.86
CA LEU A 57 9.73 -18.42 7.76
C LEU A 57 10.74 -19.58 7.84
N GLY A 58 11.50 -19.87 6.77
CA GLY A 58 12.51 -20.93 6.80
C GLY A 58 13.81 -20.55 7.49
N SER A 59 14.04 -19.25 7.67
CA SER A 59 15.20 -18.72 8.40
C SER A 59 14.78 -18.14 9.76
N SER A 60 13.61 -18.54 10.27
CA SER A 60 13.06 -18.04 11.53
C SER A 60 13.49 -18.92 12.71
N ASP A 61 14.14 -18.31 13.70
CA ASP A 61 14.50 -18.97 14.97
C ASP A 61 13.36 -18.98 16.00
N ASP A 62 12.28 -18.26 15.72
CA ASP A 62 11.09 -18.17 16.58
C ASP A 62 10.50 -19.56 16.87
N VAL A 63 10.34 -19.87 18.16
CA VAL A 63 9.89 -21.19 18.63
C VAL A 63 8.46 -21.48 18.21
N GLU A 64 7.57 -20.49 18.23
CA GLU A 64 6.17 -20.63 17.81
C GLU A 64 6.09 -20.94 16.32
N VAL A 65 6.88 -20.21 15.51
CA VAL A 65 6.97 -20.45 14.07
C VAL A 65 7.51 -21.84 13.77
N ARG A 66 8.60 -22.27 14.42
CA ARG A 66 9.18 -23.61 14.21
C ARG A 66 8.20 -24.72 14.59
N ALA A 67 7.45 -24.55 15.67
CA ALA A 67 6.42 -25.50 16.09
C ALA A 67 5.28 -25.62 15.06
N LEU A 68 4.89 -24.52 14.41
CA LEU A 68 3.86 -24.50 13.37
C LEU A 68 4.32 -25.15 12.06
N LEU A 69 5.62 -25.07 11.75
CA LEU A 69 6.19 -25.53 10.48
C LEU A 69 6.58 -27.02 10.51
N GLY A 70 7.34 -27.44 11.53
CA GLY A 70 8.14 -28.67 11.44
C GLY A 70 9.06 -28.65 10.22
N ASP A 71 9.33 -29.82 9.63
CA ASP A 71 10.14 -29.97 8.39
C ASP A 71 9.27 -30.05 7.11
N ASP A 72 8.03 -29.53 7.13
CA ASP A 72 7.09 -29.68 6.02
C ASP A 72 7.01 -28.41 5.15
N ALA A 73 7.59 -28.48 3.95
CA ALA A 73 7.54 -27.41 2.95
C ALA A 73 6.10 -27.01 2.56
N ARG A 74 5.13 -27.94 2.58
CA ARG A 74 3.72 -27.62 2.30
C ARG A 74 3.09 -26.81 3.43
N ARG A 75 3.41 -27.12 4.69
CA ARG A 75 2.97 -26.31 5.84
C ARG A 75 3.54 -24.91 5.77
N ARG A 76 4.83 -24.79 5.44
CA ARG A 76 5.51 -23.49 5.24
C ARG A 76 4.84 -22.66 4.16
N PHE A 77 4.54 -23.25 3.00
CA PHE A 77 3.84 -22.55 1.94
C PHE A 77 2.42 -22.11 2.35
N GLY A 78 1.66 -22.99 3.00
CA GLY A 78 0.31 -22.67 3.47
C GLY A 78 0.27 -21.64 4.60
N LEU A 79 1.29 -21.57 5.45
CA LEU A 79 1.44 -20.50 6.44
C LEU A 79 1.82 -19.18 5.76
N ALA A 80 2.76 -19.22 4.81
CA ALA A 80 3.19 -18.04 4.07
C ALA A 80 2.05 -17.39 3.30
N ASP A 81 1.20 -18.18 2.65
CA ASP A 81 0.02 -17.69 1.94
C ASP A 81 -0.98 -17.01 2.89
N ARG A 82 -1.25 -17.63 4.05
CA ARG A 82 -2.13 -17.05 5.09
C ARG A 82 -1.61 -15.73 5.63
N VAL A 83 -0.31 -15.66 5.93
CA VAL A 83 0.34 -14.44 6.44
C VAL A 83 0.37 -13.35 5.37
N ALA A 84 0.72 -13.67 4.12
CA ALA A 84 0.68 -12.73 3.01
C ALA A 84 -0.72 -12.12 2.83
N ARG A 85 -1.77 -12.95 2.93
CA ARG A 85 -3.15 -12.48 2.91
C ARG A 85 -3.47 -11.49 4.04
N ILE A 86 -3.00 -11.75 5.26
CA ILE A 86 -3.15 -10.82 6.39
C ILE A 86 -2.47 -9.48 6.08
N TYR A 87 -1.21 -9.50 5.65
CA TYR A 87 -0.49 -8.27 5.32
C TYR A 87 -1.14 -7.49 4.18
N THR A 88 -1.58 -8.15 3.11
CA THR A 88 -2.31 -7.48 2.01
C THR A 88 -3.60 -6.81 2.47
N ARG A 89 -4.29 -7.40 3.45
CA ARG A 89 -5.48 -6.77 4.05
C ARG A 89 -5.09 -5.55 4.88
N TYR A 90 -4.06 -5.65 5.71
CA TYR A 90 -3.61 -4.54 6.54
C TYR A 90 -3.02 -3.39 5.73
N LEU A 91 -2.39 -3.65 4.59
CA LEU A 91 -1.94 -2.63 3.64
C LEU A 91 -3.07 -1.67 3.22
N VAL A 92 -4.31 -2.15 3.17
CA VAL A 92 -5.48 -1.36 2.78
C VAL A 92 -6.22 -0.83 4.02
N TYR A 93 -6.50 -1.70 4.99
CA TYR A 93 -7.44 -1.37 6.08
C TYR A 93 -6.77 -0.93 7.37
N ARG A 94 -5.52 -1.34 7.63
CA ARG A 94 -4.76 -1.02 8.85
C ARG A 94 -3.30 -0.67 8.57
N PRO A 95 -3.03 0.31 7.69
CA PRO A 95 -1.66 0.72 7.39
C PRO A 95 -0.96 1.28 8.64
N ASP A 96 -1.71 1.81 9.61
CA ASP A 96 -1.25 2.25 10.93
C ASP A 96 -0.56 1.14 11.72
N TRP A 97 -1.10 -0.09 11.69
CA TRP A 97 -0.50 -1.24 12.37
C TRP A 97 0.81 -1.66 11.74
N LEU A 98 0.85 -1.73 10.41
CA LEU A 98 2.07 -2.09 9.67
C LEU A 98 3.19 -1.06 9.92
N ARG A 99 2.85 0.23 9.98
CA ARG A 99 3.80 1.28 10.37
C ARG A 99 4.27 1.13 11.81
N ALA A 100 3.37 0.79 12.74
CA ALA A 100 3.74 0.56 14.13
C ALA A 100 4.72 -0.61 14.28
N TRP A 101 4.49 -1.71 13.57
CA TRP A 101 5.39 -2.86 13.55
C TRP A 101 6.74 -2.55 12.93
N ALA A 102 6.77 -1.81 11.82
CA ALA A 102 8.00 -1.31 11.22
C ALA A 102 8.80 -0.45 12.21
N ALA A 103 8.12 0.32 13.06
CA ALA A 103 8.72 1.12 14.13
C ALA A 103 9.01 0.35 15.44
N GLY A 104 8.97 -0.99 15.43
CA GLY A 104 9.32 -1.80 16.60
C GLY A 104 8.19 -2.04 17.61
N ARG A 105 6.99 -1.47 17.40
CA ARG A 105 5.86 -1.60 18.34
C ARG A 105 5.11 -2.92 18.15
N ASN A 106 5.71 -4.02 18.60
CA ASN A 106 5.21 -5.39 18.35
C ASN A 106 3.91 -5.76 19.10
N SER A 107 3.46 -4.94 20.04
CA SER A 107 2.31 -5.23 20.90
C SER A 107 0.96 -4.75 20.33
N ILE A 108 0.94 -4.08 19.17
CA ILE A 108 -0.28 -3.53 18.57
C ILE A 108 -0.82 -4.48 17.50
N PRO A 109 -2.13 -4.78 17.42
CA PRO A 109 -3.11 -4.61 18.49
C PRO A 109 -2.86 -5.57 19.65
N THR A 110 -2.18 -6.68 19.38
CA THR A 110 -1.76 -7.68 20.35
C THR A 110 -0.39 -8.23 19.90
N PRO A 111 0.45 -8.71 20.84
CA PRO A 111 1.70 -9.38 20.50
C PRO A 111 1.49 -10.58 19.58
N SER A 112 2.32 -10.70 18.54
CA SER A 112 2.37 -11.87 17.65
C SER A 112 3.70 -11.91 16.88
N PHE A 113 4.05 -13.07 16.34
CA PHE A 113 5.21 -13.23 15.45
C PHE A 113 5.08 -12.42 14.14
N LEU A 114 3.87 -11.97 13.78
CA LEU A 114 3.61 -11.20 12.57
C LEU A 114 4.32 -9.85 12.57
N ALA A 115 4.45 -9.21 13.74
CA ALA A 115 5.07 -7.90 13.86
C ALA A 115 6.57 -7.89 13.55
N PRO A 116 7.41 -8.73 14.21
CA PRO A 116 8.83 -8.83 13.86
C PRO A 116 9.04 -9.34 12.44
N LEU A 117 8.22 -10.29 11.96
CA LEU A 117 8.27 -10.76 10.59
C LEU A 117 8.00 -9.63 9.58
N TRP A 118 6.97 -8.82 9.81
CA TRP A 118 6.67 -7.67 8.95
C TRP A 118 7.81 -6.67 8.92
N ARG A 119 8.41 -6.35 10.08
CA ARG A 119 9.53 -5.41 10.15
C ARG A 119 10.71 -5.88 9.29
N ARG A 120 11.10 -7.16 9.43
CA ARG A 120 12.14 -7.77 8.59
C ARG A 120 11.81 -7.65 7.10
N LEU A 121 10.59 -8.00 6.70
CA LEU A 121 10.15 -7.91 5.30
C LEU A 121 10.15 -6.47 4.78
N ARG A 122 9.74 -5.50 5.62
CA ARG A 122 9.72 -4.08 5.25
C ARG A 122 11.13 -3.54 5.02
N GLU A 123 12.09 -3.96 5.86
CA GLU A 123 13.51 -3.66 5.71
C GLU A 123 14.08 -4.27 4.42
N GLU A 124 13.80 -5.55 4.15
CA GLU A 124 14.22 -6.25 2.92
C GLU A 124 13.63 -5.63 1.65
N ILE A 125 12.38 -5.15 1.69
CA ILE A 125 11.73 -4.51 0.52
C ILE A 125 12.33 -3.12 0.23
N GLY A 126 12.74 -2.37 1.26
CA GLY A 126 13.39 -1.06 1.11
C GLY A 126 12.50 0.08 0.60
N THR A 127 11.44 -0.18 -0.17
CA THR A 127 10.55 0.85 -0.74
C THR A 127 9.28 1.08 0.09
N PRO A 128 8.73 2.30 0.15
CA PRO A 128 7.53 2.59 0.93
C PRO A 128 6.30 1.81 0.48
N GLN A 129 5.49 1.39 1.45
CA GLN A 129 4.16 0.84 1.17
C GLN A 129 3.16 1.96 0.85
N ARG A 130 2.01 1.61 0.25
CA ARG A 130 0.95 2.58 -0.11
C ARG A 130 0.54 3.51 1.04
N GLY A 131 0.37 2.96 2.24
CA GLY A 131 0.01 3.76 3.41
C GLY A 131 1.10 4.73 3.87
N GLU A 132 2.36 4.51 3.53
CA GLU A 132 3.47 5.46 3.79
C GLU A 132 3.52 6.53 2.71
N LEU A 133 3.31 6.15 1.44
CA LEU A 133 3.19 7.09 0.31
C LEU A 133 2.07 8.11 0.54
N PHE A 134 0.91 7.64 1.03
CA PHE A 134 -0.25 8.49 1.28
C PHE A 134 0.04 9.59 2.31
N GLU A 135 0.68 9.23 3.43
CA GLU A 135 1.06 10.19 4.48
C GLU A 135 2.09 11.20 3.98
N ARG A 136 3.11 10.71 3.24
CA ARG A 136 4.13 11.59 2.64
C ARG A 136 3.50 12.56 1.65
N LEU A 137 2.54 12.10 0.86
CA LEU A 137 1.83 12.93 -0.09
C LEU A 137 1.00 14.00 0.61
N ILE A 138 0.20 13.64 1.63
CA ILE A 138 -0.54 14.62 2.44
C ILE A 138 0.41 15.67 3.02
N ALA A 139 1.53 15.23 3.59
CA ALA A 139 2.51 16.12 4.19
C ALA A 139 3.17 17.07 3.17
N ALA A 140 3.42 16.60 1.95
CA ALA A 140 3.97 17.42 0.87
C ALA A 140 2.94 18.45 0.36
N LEU A 141 1.70 18.01 0.14
CA LEU A 141 0.61 18.87 -0.30
C LEU A 141 0.31 19.98 0.72
N GLY A 142 0.31 19.66 2.01
CA GLY A 142 0.14 20.65 3.08
C GLY A 142 1.25 21.71 3.16
N LYS A 143 2.39 21.47 2.50
CA LYS A 143 3.51 22.43 2.38
C LYS A 143 3.51 23.21 1.07
N GLY A 144 2.45 23.09 0.26
CA GLY A 144 2.30 23.81 -1.01
C GLY A 144 2.97 23.13 -2.21
N ALA A 145 3.38 21.86 -2.10
CA ALA A 145 4.11 21.15 -3.17
C ALA A 145 3.31 20.90 -4.46
N ALA A 146 2.02 21.26 -4.52
CA ALA A 146 1.16 21.03 -5.69
C ALA A 146 0.25 22.22 -6.02
N HIS A 147 0.68 23.47 -5.79
CA HIS A 147 -0.02 24.59 -6.40
C HIS A 147 0.53 24.82 -7.80
N ASP A 148 -0.10 24.19 -8.79
CA ASP A 148 -0.09 24.71 -10.15
C ASP A 148 -1.20 25.76 -10.24
N GLU A 149 -0.91 26.97 -10.75
CA GLU A 149 -1.92 28.05 -10.86
C GLU A 149 -3.11 27.67 -11.77
N ASP A 150 -2.99 26.58 -12.53
CA ASP A 150 -3.97 26.01 -13.47
C ASP A 150 -4.70 24.75 -12.96
N GLU A 151 -4.59 24.39 -11.68
CA GLU A 151 -5.20 23.13 -11.18
C GLU A 151 -6.74 23.14 -11.26
N GLN A 152 -7.29 22.39 -12.21
CA GLN A 152 -8.73 22.25 -12.37
C GLN A 152 -9.34 21.42 -11.23
N PRO A 153 -10.56 21.76 -10.78
CA PRO A 153 -11.22 21.02 -9.70
C PRO A 153 -11.46 19.55 -10.08
N LEU A 154 -11.04 18.64 -9.19
CA LEU A 154 -11.30 17.21 -9.29
C LEU A 154 -12.77 16.92 -8.96
N HIS A 155 -13.44 16.18 -9.85
CA HIS A 155 -14.83 15.76 -9.65
C HIS A 155 -14.90 14.26 -9.35
N LEU A 156 -15.42 13.92 -8.17
CA LEU A 156 -15.69 12.52 -7.77
C LEU A 156 -17.16 12.21 -8.02
N PHE A 157 -17.41 11.12 -8.75
CA PHE A 157 -18.77 10.63 -9.04
C PHE A 157 -18.93 9.24 -8.44
N GLY A 158 -20.04 9.03 -7.74
CA GLY A 158 -20.43 7.77 -7.10
C GLY A 158 -21.92 7.74 -6.86
#